data_AF-A0A5N7AYI9-F1
#
_entry.id   AF-A0A5N7AYI9-F1
#
_cell.length_a   1.000
_cell.length_b   1.000
_cell.length_c   1.000
_cell.angle_alpha   90.00
_cell.angle_beta   90.00
_cell.angle_gamma   90.00
#
_symmetry.space_group_name_H-M   'P 1'
#
loop_
_entity.id
_entity.type
_entity.pdbx_description
1 polymer ?
#
loop_
_entity_poly.entity_id
_entity_poly.type
_entity_poly.pdbx_seq_one_letter_code
_entity_poly.pdbx_strand_id
1 'polypeptide(L)'
;MTMDTEIKYILSLQAVRERAHHVFQLAEANQINHFEYHEDRFDAAVQYVANIIKRDFGPDKYHLIPPHGRWQHFDVGGTARVNNLISRWEAAGYDKDEQARSLLDLFFVSVLLDAGAGDKWRFTEPGSNTVIGRSEGIAVATLHMFNDGEFALPGSNRKDIVLGASLKDFSEATLSRGFQITDNNPFVGVPARVELIKSLGRSLLSLPNIFGDTGRPGNLVDYLKSRADESNRLDFEVLWETLQSVLLPIWPSSRTQIDGHPVGDAWPLKALADDAQKAGRQSKCSHIQPFHKLTQWLAYSLTVPFERLLGVTWKNIETATGLPEYRNGGLFVDLGVLTLKQESLQRGLANSGSALPAFEATSDEIVEWRALTVALLDKLHLALRGTELGKEKLSLAQVLESGSWKAGRELAAENRPETKSSPILILGDGTLF
;
A
#
# COMPACT_ATOMS: atom_id res chain seq x y z
N MET A 1 -15.80 25.27 5.81
CA MET A 1 -14.61 26.08 5.47
C MET A 1 -13.89 25.38 4.35
N THR A 2 -13.49 26.08 3.30
CA THR A 2 -12.60 25.51 2.26
C THR A 2 -11.30 25.09 2.91
N MET A 3 -10.87 23.86 2.65
CA MET A 3 -9.63 23.31 3.17
C MET A 3 -8.44 24.18 2.73
N ASP A 4 -7.53 24.45 3.67
CA ASP A 4 -6.32 25.24 3.43
C ASP A 4 -5.48 24.66 2.27
N THR A 5 -4.93 25.51 1.42
CA THR A 5 -4.22 25.11 0.21
C THR A 5 -2.92 24.35 0.48
N GLU A 6 -2.20 24.66 1.57
CA GLU A 6 -1.00 23.92 1.95
C GLU A 6 -1.37 22.52 2.45
N ILE A 7 -2.48 22.40 3.18
CA ILE A 7 -2.98 21.10 3.62
C ILE A 7 -3.48 20.29 2.42
N LYS A 8 -4.22 20.91 1.48
CA LYS A 8 -4.63 20.24 0.23
C LYS A 8 -3.43 19.73 -0.56
N TYR A 9 -2.36 20.51 -0.63
CA TYR A 9 -1.12 20.10 -1.29
C TYR A 9 -0.54 18.83 -0.66
N ILE A 10 -0.32 18.76 0.66
CA ILE A 10 0.26 17.56 1.30
C ILE A 10 -0.66 16.32 1.24
N LEU A 11 -1.94 16.46 0.90
CA LEU A 11 -2.83 15.32 0.63
C LEU A 11 -2.73 14.79 -0.81
N SER A 12 -1.97 15.45 -1.69
CA SER A 12 -1.85 15.10 -3.12
C SER A 12 -0.70 14.12 -3.40
N LEU A 13 -0.82 13.37 -4.49
CA LEU A 13 0.28 12.56 -5.05
C LEU A 13 1.47 13.42 -5.48
N GLN A 14 1.20 14.64 -5.97
CA GLN A 14 2.24 15.60 -6.34
C GLN A 14 3.15 15.89 -5.15
N ALA A 15 2.59 16.18 -3.97
CA ALA A 15 3.40 16.45 -2.78
C ALA A 15 4.19 15.24 -2.30
N VAL A 16 3.63 14.02 -2.40
CA VAL A 16 4.36 12.77 -2.09
C VAL A 16 5.64 12.69 -2.91
N ARG A 17 5.52 12.86 -4.23
CA ARG A 17 6.67 12.81 -5.14
C ARG A 17 7.62 13.98 -4.93
N GLU A 18 7.15 15.22 -5.00
CA GLU A 18 8.01 16.41 -4.92
C GLU A 18 8.81 16.46 -3.62
N ARG A 19 8.18 16.13 -2.48
CA ARG A 19 8.87 16.12 -1.19
C ARG A 19 9.89 14.99 -1.09
N ALA A 20 9.56 13.80 -1.58
CA ALA A 20 10.50 12.68 -1.61
C ALA A 20 11.75 13.00 -2.47
N HIS A 21 11.56 13.58 -3.66
CA HIS A 21 12.67 14.00 -4.52
C HIS A 21 13.49 15.13 -3.90
N HIS A 22 12.86 16.06 -3.16
CA HIS A 22 13.58 17.07 -2.39
C HIS A 22 14.46 16.44 -1.30
N VAL A 23 13.95 15.46 -0.55
CA VAL A 23 14.75 14.70 0.42
C VAL A 23 15.91 13.95 -0.27
N PHE A 24 15.67 13.38 -1.44
CA PHE A 24 16.72 12.71 -2.21
C PHE A 24 17.82 13.68 -2.69
N GLN A 25 17.47 14.89 -3.11
CA GLN A 25 18.45 15.94 -3.43
C GLN A 25 19.30 16.32 -2.20
N LEU A 26 18.68 16.42 -1.03
CA LEU A 26 19.42 16.60 0.22
C LEU A 26 20.34 15.41 0.51
N ALA A 27 19.94 14.19 0.16
CA ALA A 27 20.77 12.99 0.33
C ALA A 27 22.01 13.02 -0.57
N GLU A 28 21.84 13.39 -1.85
CA GLU A 28 22.94 13.57 -2.80
C GLU A 28 23.93 14.66 -2.34
N ALA A 29 23.44 15.67 -1.61
CA ALA A 29 24.27 16.70 -0.99
C ALA A 29 24.83 16.32 0.40
N ASN A 30 24.56 15.11 0.91
CA ASN A 30 24.87 14.67 2.28
C ASN A 30 24.31 15.60 3.38
N GLN A 31 23.10 16.12 3.17
CA GLN A 31 22.38 17.05 4.05
C GLN A 31 21.19 16.39 4.78
N ILE A 32 21.08 15.06 4.72
CA ILE A 32 20.11 14.26 5.49
C ILE A 32 20.71 13.73 6.80
N ASN A 33 19.87 13.26 7.72
CA ASN A 33 20.27 13.01 9.11
C ASN A 33 20.63 11.55 9.40
N HIS A 34 20.00 10.60 8.73
CA HIS A 34 20.00 9.20 9.15
C HIS A 34 20.65 8.25 8.17
N PHE A 35 20.65 8.57 6.88
CA PHE A 35 21.24 7.73 5.84
C PHE A 35 22.40 8.40 5.11
N GLU A 36 23.25 7.55 4.53
CA GLU A 36 24.17 7.91 3.46
C GLU A 36 23.67 7.26 2.17
N TYR A 37 23.70 8.02 1.07
CA TYR A 37 23.36 7.54 -0.26
C TYR A 37 24.65 7.24 -1.04
N HIS A 38 24.75 6.03 -1.57
CA HIS A 38 25.91 5.54 -2.31
C HIS A 38 25.54 5.39 -3.79
N GLU A 39 25.81 6.43 -4.58
CA GLU A 39 25.49 6.46 -6.01
C GLU A 39 26.17 5.34 -6.80
N ASP A 40 27.41 4.98 -6.42
CA ASP A 40 28.20 3.91 -7.03
C ASP A 40 27.56 2.51 -6.88
N ARG A 41 26.61 2.36 -5.95
CA ARG A 41 25.86 1.12 -5.73
C ARG A 41 24.55 1.06 -6.51
N PHE A 42 24.08 2.18 -7.04
CA PHE A 42 22.76 2.27 -7.65
C PHE A 42 22.63 1.40 -8.91
N ASP A 43 23.65 1.37 -9.76
CA ASP A 43 23.66 0.54 -10.98
C ASP A 43 23.52 -0.96 -10.66
N ALA A 44 24.12 -1.42 -9.55
CA ALA A 44 23.96 -2.81 -9.11
C ALA A 44 22.50 -3.12 -8.74
N ALA A 45 21.79 -2.19 -8.11
CA ALA A 45 20.36 -2.33 -7.83
C ALA A 45 19.51 -2.36 -9.10
N VAL A 46 19.81 -1.52 -10.08
CA VAL A 46 19.14 -1.53 -11.40
C VAL A 46 19.32 -2.89 -12.08
N GLN A 47 20.55 -3.40 -12.13
CA GLN A 47 20.83 -4.70 -12.75
C GLN A 47 20.17 -5.86 -12.01
N TYR A 48 20.17 -5.84 -10.68
CA TYR A 48 19.52 -6.88 -9.87
C TYR A 48 18.01 -6.95 -10.19
N VAL A 49 17.34 -5.79 -10.19
CA VAL A 49 15.91 -5.70 -10.51
C VAL A 49 15.63 -6.10 -11.96
N ALA A 50 16.44 -5.64 -12.92
CA ALA A 50 16.28 -6.00 -14.32
C ALA A 50 16.40 -7.52 -14.54
N ASN A 51 17.36 -8.15 -13.87
CA ASN A 51 17.58 -9.60 -13.94
C ASN A 51 16.41 -10.39 -13.36
N ILE A 52 15.79 -9.95 -12.26
CA ILE A 52 14.60 -10.60 -11.70
C ILE A 52 13.42 -10.52 -12.68
N ILE A 53 13.15 -9.33 -13.22
CA ILE A 53 12.05 -9.13 -14.18
C ILE A 53 12.27 -10.01 -15.41
N LYS A 54 13.51 -10.04 -15.95
CA LYS A 54 13.89 -10.89 -17.08
C LYS A 54 13.76 -12.37 -16.76
N ARG A 55 14.20 -12.83 -15.59
CA ARG A 55 14.12 -14.23 -15.18
C ARG A 55 12.68 -14.74 -15.20
N ASP A 56 11.75 -13.92 -14.72
CA ASP A 56 10.37 -14.36 -14.49
C ASP A 56 9.45 -14.13 -15.69
N PHE A 57 9.73 -13.12 -16.52
CA PHE A 57 8.86 -12.70 -17.63
C PHE A 57 9.57 -12.61 -18.98
N GLY A 58 10.90 -12.70 -19.02
CA GLY A 58 11.65 -12.59 -20.25
C GLY A 58 11.70 -13.90 -21.05
N PRO A 59 11.90 -13.81 -22.38
CA PRO A 59 11.96 -12.59 -23.18
C PRO A 59 10.60 -12.12 -23.73
N ASP A 60 9.50 -12.84 -23.51
CA ASP A 60 8.24 -12.68 -24.27
C ASP A 60 6.96 -12.50 -23.44
N LYS A 61 7.05 -12.51 -22.11
CA LYS A 61 5.89 -12.46 -21.18
C LYS A 61 5.78 -11.15 -20.38
N TYR A 62 6.54 -10.11 -20.73
CA TYR A 62 6.48 -8.82 -20.03
C TYR A 62 5.06 -8.20 -20.02
N HIS A 63 4.28 -8.43 -21.07
CA HIS A 63 2.87 -8.01 -21.15
C HIS A 63 1.94 -8.71 -20.14
N LEU A 64 2.39 -9.81 -19.51
CA LEU A 64 1.65 -10.52 -18.46
C LEU A 64 1.97 -9.98 -17.06
N ILE A 65 2.93 -9.07 -16.91
CA ILE A 65 3.26 -8.47 -15.62
C ILE A 65 2.05 -7.66 -15.14
N PRO A 66 1.40 -8.06 -14.03
CA PRO A 66 0.33 -7.27 -13.49
C PRO A 66 0.88 -6.01 -12.80
N PRO A 67 0.06 -4.95 -12.68
CA PRO A 67 0.40 -3.86 -11.77
C PRO A 67 0.39 -4.36 -10.32
N HIS A 68 1.26 -3.79 -9.49
CA HIS A 68 1.32 -4.11 -8.07
C HIS A 68 0.02 -3.77 -7.35
N GLY A 69 -0.61 -4.75 -6.73
CA GLY A 69 -1.90 -4.55 -6.09
C GLY A 69 -2.43 -5.77 -5.36
N ARG A 70 -3.68 -5.69 -4.92
CA ARG A 70 -4.29 -6.72 -4.08
C ARG A 70 -4.67 -7.98 -4.84
N TRP A 71 -4.97 -7.90 -6.13
CA TRP A 71 -5.48 -9.02 -6.93
C TRP A 71 -4.57 -10.25 -6.84
N GLN A 72 -3.27 -10.07 -7.04
CA GLN A 72 -2.27 -11.16 -7.12
C GLN A 72 -2.16 -11.93 -5.79
N HIS A 73 -2.41 -11.25 -4.66
CA HIS A 73 -2.37 -11.86 -3.34
C HIS A 73 -3.46 -12.93 -3.16
N PHE A 74 -4.63 -12.77 -3.79
CA PHE A 74 -5.68 -13.78 -3.77
C PHE A 74 -5.32 -15.03 -4.58
N ASP A 75 -4.51 -14.88 -5.62
CA ASP A 75 -4.15 -15.97 -6.53
C ASP A 75 -2.85 -16.70 -6.13
N VAL A 76 -2.38 -16.48 -4.90
CA VAL A 76 -1.21 -17.15 -4.32
C VAL A 76 -1.33 -18.68 -4.42
N GLY A 77 -0.20 -19.32 -4.72
CA GLY A 77 -0.14 -20.78 -4.90
C GLY A 77 -0.76 -21.27 -6.22
N GLY A 78 -0.99 -20.38 -7.20
CA GLY A 78 -1.50 -20.73 -8.52
C GLY A 78 -2.99 -21.07 -8.55
N THR A 79 -3.72 -20.77 -7.47
CA THR A 79 -5.18 -20.99 -7.40
C THR A 79 -5.89 -19.71 -7.82
N ALA A 80 -6.63 -19.75 -8.93
CA ALA A 80 -7.29 -18.57 -9.50
C ALA A 80 -8.58 -18.17 -8.73
N ARG A 81 -8.44 -17.80 -7.45
CA ARG A 81 -9.56 -17.53 -6.54
C ARG A 81 -10.45 -16.39 -7.02
N VAL A 82 -9.86 -15.33 -7.59
CA VAL A 82 -10.65 -14.20 -8.10
C VAL A 82 -11.44 -14.59 -9.36
N ASN A 83 -10.83 -15.35 -10.27
CA ASN A 83 -11.54 -15.84 -11.46
C ASN A 83 -12.67 -16.80 -11.10
N ASN A 84 -12.47 -17.65 -10.09
CA ASN A 84 -13.52 -18.53 -9.57
C ASN A 84 -14.69 -17.71 -8.97
N LEU A 85 -14.40 -16.62 -8.26
CA LEU A 85 -15.41 -15.70 -7.73
C LEU A 85 -16.21 -15.02 -8.87
N ILE A 86 -15.51 -14.51 -9.89
CA ILE A 86 -16.13 -13.91 -11.09
C ILE A 86 -17.01 -14.91 -11.81
N SER A 87 -16.55 -16.15 -12.01
CA SER A 87 -17.30 -17.21 -12.68
C SER A 87 -18.58 -17.57 -11.91
N ARG A 88 -18.55 -17.56 -10.57
CA ARG A 88 -19.74 -17.75 -9.73
C ARG A 88 -20.76 -16.62 -9.91
N TRP A 89 -20.29 -15.37 -9.96
CA TRP A 89 -21.16 -14.22 -10.18
C TRP A 89 -21.78 -14.23 -11.58
N GLU A 90 -21.01 -14.60 -12.60
CA GLU A 90 -21.52 -14.77 -13.96
C GLU A 90 -22.62 -15.84 -14.02
N ALA A 91 -22.40 -16.99 -13.38
CA ALA A 91 -23.41 -18.04 -13.27
C ALA A 91 -24.66 -17.59 -12.48
N ALA A 92 -24.52 -16.64 -11.56
CA ALA A 92 -25.62 -16.02 -10.82
C ALA A 92 -26.30 -14.85 -11.58
N GLY A 93 -25.87 -14.56 -12.81
CA GLY A 93 -26.45 -13.51 -13.65
C GLY A 93 -25.99 -12.09 -13.33
N TYR A 94 -24.87 -11.91 -12.61
CA TYR A 94 -24.34 -10.58 -12.31
C TYR A 94 -23.62 -10.02 -13.54
N ASP A 95 -23.94 -8.79 -13.91
CA ASP A 95 -23.27 -8.07 -15.00
C ASP A 95 -21.83 -7.66 -14.63
N LYS A 96 -21.09 -7.13 -15.60
CA LYS A 96 -19.69 -6.72 -15.40
C LYS A 96 -19.54 -5.58 -14.39
N ASP A 97 -20.52 -4.67 -14.33
CA ASP A 97 -20.53 -3.60 -13.35
C ASP A 97 -20.65 -4.16 -11.93
N GLU A 98 -21.60 -5.06 -11.70
CA GLU A 98 -21.80 -5.69 -10.39
C GLU A 98 -20.63 -6.59 -9.98
N GLN A 99 -20.01 -7.31 -10.94
CA GLN A 99 -18.75 -8.03 -10.70
C GLN A 99 -17.65 -7.05 -10.24
N ALA A 100 -17.50 -5.89 -10.89
CA ALA A 100 -16.53 -4.88 -10.50
C ALA A 100 -16.85 -4.28 -9.10
N ARG A 101 -18.12 -3.93 -8.82
CA ARG A 101 -18.53 -3.45 -7.48
C ARG A 101 -18.15 -4.44 -6.39
N SER A 102 -18.37 -5.72 -6.64
CA SER A 102 -18.10 -6.80 -5.68
C SER A 102 -16.61 -7.04 -5.47
N LEU A 103 -15.77 -6.85 -6.49
CA LEU A 103 -14.32 -6.86 -6.31
C LEU A 103 -13.83 -5.65 -5.53
N LEU A 104 -14.39 -4.46 -5.79
CA LEU A 104 -14.08 -3.26 -5.01
C LEU A 104 -14.44 -3.45 -3.54
N ASP A 105 -15.60 -4.05 -3.25
CA ASP A 105 -16.03 -4.43 -1.89
C ASP A 105 -14.94 -5.26 -1.20
N LEU A 106 -14.54 -6.39 -1.81
CA LEU A 106 -13.50 -7.28 -1.29
C LEU A 106 -12.14 -6.58 -1.14
N PHE A 107 -11.71 -5.81 -2.14
CA PHE A 107 -10.39 -5.19 -2.15
C PHE A 107 -10.25 -4.13 -1.07
N PHE A 108 -11.30 -3.34 -0.81
CA PHE A 108 -11.30 -2.31 0.24
C PHE A 108 -10.98 -2.90 1.61
N VAL A 109 -11.76 -3.91 2.05
CA VAL A 109 -11.58 -4.52 3.37
C VAL A 109 -10.28 -5.32 3.43
N SER A 110 -9.92 -5.99 2.34
CA SER A 110 -8.70 -6.79 2.30
C SER A 110 -7.44 -5.93 2.39
N VAL A 111 -7.37 -4.81 1.65
CA VAL A 111 -6.23 -3.89 1.74
C VAL A 111 -6.13 -3.27 3.14
N LEU A 112 -7.25 -2.85 3.73
CA LEU A 112 -7.24 -2.22 5.05
C LEU A 112 -6.83 -3.18 6.19
N LEU A 113 -7.09 -4.47 6.05
CA LEU A 113 -6.65 -5.49 7.03
C LEU A 113 -5.16 -5.82 6.94
N ASP A 114 -4.44 -5.35 5.91
CA ASP A 114 -3.05 -5.73 5.64
C ASP A 114 -2.01 -4.68 6.03
N ALA A 115 -1.93 -4.37 7.32
CA ALA A 115 -0.78 -3.62 7.85
C ALA A 115 0.29 -4.57 8.41
N GLY A 116 0.54 -5.68 7.70
CA GLY A 116 1.51 -6.70 8.10
C GLY A 116 0.96 -7.75 9.08
N ALA A 117 1.24 -9.01 8.76
CA ALA A 117 0.83 -10.17 9.56
C ALA A 117 1.84 -10.57 10.67
N GLY A 118 2.95 -9.85 10.80
CA GLY A 118 4.14 -10.39 11.47
C GLY A 118 4.71 -11.60 10.73
N ASP A 119 5.62 -12.32 11.37
CA ASP A 119 6.32 -13.49 10.84
C ASP A 119 5.78 -14.83 11.35
N LYS A 120 4.92 -14.82 12.38
CA LYS A 120 4.36 -16.02 13.02
C LYS A 120 3.00 -16.44 12.46
N TRP A 121 2.07 -15.50 12.27
CA TRP A 121 0.71 -15.82 11.86
C TRP A 121 0.65 -16.57 10.51
N ARG A 122 -0.25 -17.55 10.42
CA ARG A 122 -0.56 -18.31 9.21
C ARG A 122 -2.08 -18.50 9.08
N PHE A 123 -2.56 -18.56 7.85
CA PHE A 123 -3.92 -18.96 7.50
C PHE A 123 -3.90 -20.35 6.85
N THR A 124 -4.66 -21.29 7.39
CA THR A 124 -4.87 -22.60 6.77
C THR A 124 -6.15 -22.55 5.97
N GLU A 125 -6.07 -22.63 4.64
CA GLU A 125 -7.24 -22.46 3.78
C GLU A 125 -8.25 -23.62 3.93
N PRO A 126 -9.50 -23.34 4.35
CA PRO A 126 -10.52 -24.38 4.52
C PRO A 126 -10.72 -25.25 3.27
N GLY A 127 -10.82 -26.56 3.47
CA GLY A 127 -10.97 -27.52 2.37
C GLY A 127 -9.65 -27.88 1.66
N SER A 128 -8.51 -27.35 2.11
CA SER A 128 -7.18 -27.70 1.62
C SER A 128 -6.17 -27.85 2.77
N ASN A 129 -4.97 -28.36 2.48
CA ASN A 129 -3.83 -28.35 3.40
C ASN A 129 -2.91 -27.13 3.16
N THR A 130 -3.37 -26.12 2.40
CA THR A 130 -2.56 -24.96 2.04
C THR A 130 -2.43 -24.03 3.23
N VAL A 131 -1.19 -23.76 3.65
CA VAL A 131 -0.86 -22.83 4.74
C VAL A 131 -0.16 -21.61 4.16
N ILE A 132 -0.72 -20.42 4.39
CA ILE A 132 -0.30 -19.17 3.76
C ILE A 132 -0.07 -18.12 4.85
N GLY A 133 1.09 -17.47 4.86
CA GLY A 133 1.37 -16.37 5.79
C GLY A 133 1.35 -15.01 5.10
N ARG A 134 1.74 -13.96 5.84
CA ARG A 134 1.96 -12.60 5.32
C ARG A 134 0.72 -12.03 4.60
N SER A 135 0.94 -11.09 3.70
CA SER A 135 -0.10 -10.36 2.95
C SER A 135 -0.99 -11.28 2.12
N GLU A 136 -0.41 -12.33 1.51
CA GLU A 136 -1.13 -13.34 0.75
C GLU A 136 -2.12 -14.11 1.64
N GLY A 137 -1.71 -14.49 2.86
CA GLY A 137 -2.59 -15.16 3.82
C GLY A 137 -3.75 -14.26 4.27
N ILE A 138 -3.49 -12.97 4.51
CA ILE A 138 -4.52 -11.98 4.86
C ILE A 138 -5.55 -11.86 3.72
N ALA A 139 -5.09 -11.82 2.47
CA ALA A 139 -5.98 -11.75 1.31
C ALA A 139 -6.91 -12.96 1.27
N VAL A 140 -6.36 -14.18 1.37
CA VAL A 140 -7.17 -15.40 1.34
C VAL A 140 -8.12 -15.48 2.54
N ALA A 141 -7.67 -15.18 3.77
CA ALA A 141 -8.54 -15.14 4.95
C ALA A 141 -9.72 -14.16 4.77
N THR A 142 -9.44 -12.96 4.25
CA THR A 142 -10.48 -11.95 3.98
C THR A 142 -11.47 -12.40 2.92
N LEU A 143 -11.00 -13.12 1.88
CA LEU A 143 -11.88 -13.69 0.86
C LEU A 143 -12.86 -14.71 1.45
N HIS A 144 -12.41 -15.58 2.35
CA HIS A 144 -13.30 -16.54 3.03
C HIS A 144 -14.32 -15.81 3.90
N MET A 145 -13.90 -14.84 4.71
CA MET A 145 -14.82 -14.00 5.49
C MET A 145 -15.87 -13.29 4.62
N PHE A 146 -15.45 -12.77 3.46
CA PHE A 146 -16.32 -12.11 2.50
C PHE A 146 -17.35 -13.07 1.90
N ASN A 147 -16.93 -14.28 1.49
CA ASN A 147 -17.86 -15.30 0.99
C ASN A 147 -18.84 -15.80 2.07
N ASP A 148 -18.42 -15.82 3.34
CA ASP A 148 -19.23 -16.27 4.47
C ASP A 148 -20.23 -15.21 4.95
N GLY A 149 -20.10 -13.97 4.49
CA GLY A 149 -21.02 -12.88 4.80
C GLY A 149 -20.65 -12.06 6.03
N GLU A 150 -19.40 -12.13 6.50
CA GLU A 150 -18.93 -11.43 7.70
C GLU A 150 -18.92 -9.89 7.53
N PHE A 151 -19.04 -9.38 6.28
CA PHE A 151 -19.12 -7.95 5.97
C PHE A 151 -20.49 -7.52 5.40
N ALA A 152 -21.44 -8.44 5.30
CA ALA A 152 -22.81 -8.20 4.84
C ALA A 152 -23.74 -7.87 6.03
N LEU A 153 -24.95 -7.42 5.76
CA LEU A 153 -25.95 -7.23 6.82
C LEU A 153 -26.41 -8.60 7.37
N PRO A 154 -26.64 -8.74 8.69
CA PRO A 154 -27.17 -9.96 9.27
C PRO A 154 -28.47 -10.40 8.59
N GLY A 155 -28.53 -11.67 8.16
CA GLY A 155 -29.71 -12.22 7.49
C GLY A 155 -29.85 -11.84 6.01
N SER A 156 -28.88 -11.13 5.42
CA SER A 156 -28.88 -10.84 3.99
C SER A 156 -28.84 -12.12 3.14
N ASN A 157 -29.65 -12.17 2.08
CA ASN A 157 -29.61 -13.23 1.08
C ASN A 157 -28.27 -13.25 0.31
N ARG A 158 -27.63 -12.08 0.19
CA ARG A 158 -26.33 -11.92 -0.45
C ARG A 158 -25.24 -11.76 0.60
N LYS A 159 -24.27 -12.68 0.59
CA LYS A 159 -23.16 -12.74 1.55
C LYS A 159 -21.90 -12.02 1.07
N ASP A 160 -21.58 -12.17 -0.20
CA ASP A 160 -20.40 -11.61 -0.87
C ASP A 160 -20.61 -10.13 -1.24
N ILE A 161 -20.82 -9.32 -0.21
CA ILE A 161 -20.99 -7.86 -0.28
C ILE A 161 -20.41 -7.23 0.99
N VAL A 162 -19.85 -6.02 0.85
CA VAL A 162 -19.38 -5.21 1.98
C VAL A 162 -20.30 -4.00 2.15
N LEU A 163 -20.81 -3.79 3.37
CA LEU A 163 -21.65 -2.65 3.69
C LEU A 163 -21.09 -1.91 4.89
N GLY A 164 -20.92 -0.58 4.78
CA GLY A 164 -20.46 0.27 5.88
C GLY A 164 -21.33 0.15 7.13
N ALA A 165 -22.63 -0.13 6.95
CA ALA A 165 -23.57 -0.43 8.03
C ALA A 165 -23.20 -1.68 8.84
N SER A 166 -22.52 -2.67 8.26
CA SER A 166 -21.99 -3.84 8.97
C SER A 166 -20.60 -3.58 9.51
N LEU A 167 -19.77 -2.85 8.78
CA LEU A 167 -18.38 -2.56 9.19
C LEU A 167 -18.31 -1.77 10.50
N LYS A 168 -19.24 -0.84 10.75
CA LYS A 168 -19.26 -0.02 11.99
C LYS A 168 -19.40 -0.86 13.27
N ASP A 169 -19.95 -2.07 13.16
CA ASP A 169 -20.21 -3.01 14.26
C ASP A 169 -19.25 -4.21 14.20
N PHE A 170 -18.20 -4.15 13.38
CA PHE A 170 -17.19 -5.20 13.25
C PHE A 170 -16.48 -5.45 14.59
N SER A 171 -16.13 -6.71 14.87
CA SER A 171 -15.65 -7.13 16.19
C SER A 171 -14.33 -7.91 16.14
N GLU A 172 -13.57 -7.88 17.23
CA GLU A 172 -12.37 -8.70 17.40
C GLU A 172 -12.68 -10.20 17.32
N ALA A 173 -13.86 -10.62 17.78
CA ALA A 173 -14.30 -12.01 17.69
C ALA A 173 -14.49 -12.45 16.23
N THR A 174 -15.10 -11.59 15.41
CA THR A 174 -15.26 -11.81 13.96
C THR A 174 -13.90 -11.91 13.27
N LEU A 175 -12.99 -10.97 13.55
CA LEU A 175 -11.64 -10.98 12.97
C LEU A 175 -10.86 -12.21 13.42
N SER A 176 -10.89 -12.54 14.71
CA SER A 176 -10.17 -13.69 15.28
C SER A 176 -10.63 -15.01 14.70
N ARG A 177 -11.94 -15.20 14.53
CA ARG A 177 -12.50 -16.39 13.87
C ARG A 177 -12.05 -16.47 12.41
N GLY A 178 -12.26 -15.39 11.64
CA GLY A 178 -11.95 -15.37 10.22
C GLY A 178 -10.46 -15.54 9.90
N PHE A 179 -9.59 -15.01 10.77
CA PHE A 179 -8.13 -15.08 10.62
C PHE A 179 -7.50 -16.23 11.42
N GLN A 180 -8.29 -17.11 12.04
CA GLN A 180 -7.79 -18.25 12.82
C GLN A 180 -6.82 -17.83 13.93
N ILE A 181 -7.08 -16.69 14.56
CA ILE A 181 -6.20 -16.09 15.56
C ILE A 181 -6.40 -16.83 16.89
N THR A 182 -5.30 -17.34 17.43
CA THR A 182 -5.23 -18.04 18.71
C THR A 182 -3.89 -17.73 19.37
N ASP A 183 -3.70 -18.15 20.63
CA ASP A 183 -2.41 -18.02 21.32
C ASP A 183 -1.26 -18.71 20.56
N ASN A 184 -1.57 -19.81 19.85
CA ASN A 184 -0.61 -20.55 19.04
C ASN A 184 -0.48 -20.04 17.58
N ASN A 185 -1.34 -19.11 17.17
CA ASN A 185 -1.32 -18.47 15.86
C ASN A 185 -1.53 -16.96 16.01
N PRO A 186 -0.59 -16.24 16.66
CA PRO A 186 -0.81 -14.87 17.08
C PRO A 186 -0.76 -13.91 15.89
N PHE A 187 -1.66 -12.93 15.88
CA PHE A 187 -1.73 -11.86 14.88
C PHE A 187 -1.65 -10.51 15.58
N VAL A 188 -0.70 -9.68 15.17
CA VAL A 188 -0.43 -8.39 15.82
C VAL A 188 -1.45 -7.34 15.37
N GLY A 189 -1.87 -6.47 16.29
CA GLY A 189 -2.68 -5.29 15.97
C GLY A 189 -4.18 -5.56 15.76
N VAL A 190 -4.72 -6.65 16.31
CA VAL A 190 -6.16 -6.99 16.19
C VAL A 190 -7.09 -5.85 16.61
N PRO A 191 -6.97 -5.24 17.81
CA PRO A 191 -7.87 -4.16 18.22
C PRO A 191 -7.81 -2.97 17.27
N ALA A 192 -6.60 -2.61 16.82
CA ALA A 192 -6.40 -1.47 15.95
C ALA A 192 -6.98 -1.70 14.54
N ARG A 193 -6.89 -2.93 14.00
CA ARG A 193 -7.54 -3.32 12.74
C ARG A 193 -9.06 -3.25 12.82
N VAL A 194 -9.63 -3.71 13.92
CA VAL A 194 -11.08 -3.65 14.14
C VAL A 194 -11.54 -2.19 14.18
N GLU A 195 -10.84 -1.32 14.90
CA GLU A 195 -11.17 0.10 14.93
C GLU A 195 -11.00 0.79 13.57
N LEU A 196 -9.99 0.40 12.77
CA LEU A 196 -9.87 0.88 11.38
C LEU A 196 -11.07 0.47 10.53
N ILE A 197 -11.52 -0.79 10.61
CA ILE A 197 -12.70 -1.28 9.86
C ILE A 197 -13.97 -0.56 10.32
N LYS A 198 -14.16 -0.36 11.63
CA LYS A 198 -15.30 0.39 12.16
C LYS A 198 -15.30 1.84 11.71
N SER A 199 -14.12 2.46 11.67
CA SER A 199 -13.95 3.83 11.20
C SER A 199 -14.19 3.96 9.69
N LEU A 200 -13.77 2.97 8.90
CA LEU A 200 -14.13 2.87 7.49
C LEU A 200 -15.66 2.79 7.30
N GLY A 201 -16.34 1.94 8.08
CA GLY A 201 -17.80 1.83 8.04
C GLY A 201 -18.50 3.17 8.28
N ARG A 202 -18.07 3.92 9.30
CA ARG A 202 -18.57 5.27 9.60
C ARG A 202 -18.28 6.26 8.48
N SER A 203 -17.07 6.23 7.91
CA SER A 203 -16.67 7.14 6.84
C SER A 203 -17.46 6.91 5.54
N LEU A 204 -17.64 5.65 5.13
CA LEU A 204 -18.46 5.28 3.97
C LEU A 204 -19.90 5.79 4.10
N LEU A 205 -20.51 5.61 5.28
CA LEU A 205 -21.88 6.08 5.56
C LEU A 205 -22.00 7.61 5.57
N SER A 206 -20.89 8.34 5.80
CA SER A 206 -20.88 9.81 5.76
C SER A 206 -20.83 10.39 4.34
N LEU A 207 -20.65 9.54 3.32
CA LEU A 207 -20.48 9.91 1.92
C LEU A 207 -21.55 9.21 1.03
N PRO A 208 -22.87 9.38 1.30
CA PRO A 208 -23.93 8.66 0.58
C PRO A 208 -23.99 8.99 -0.92
N ASN A 209 -23.54 10.19 -1.33
CA ASN A 209 -23.42 10.57 -2.74
C ASN A 209 -22.41 9.73 -3.54
N ILE A 210 -21.51 9.00 -2.85
CA ILE A 210 -20.47 8.16 -3.45
C ILE A 210 -20.78 6.69 -3.18
N PHE A 211 -21.05 6.35 -1.92
CA PHE A 211 -21.16 4.96 -1.47
C PHE A 211 -22.61 4.50 -1.21
N GLY A 212 -23.60 5.37 -1.43
CA GLY A 212 -25.01 5.10 -1.13
C GLY A 212 -25.31 5.03 0.37
N ASP A 213 -26.60 4.91 0.72
CA ASP A 213 -27.08 4.96 2.10
C ASP A 213 -26.55 3.83 2.99
N THR A 214 -26.19 2.69 2.40
CA THR A 214 -25.61 1.55 3.11
C THR A 214 -24.07 1.61 3.20
N GLY A 215 -23.44 2.60 2.58
CA GLY A 215 -21.98 2.77 2.55
C GLY A 215 -21.28 1.60 1.86
N ARG A 216 -21.72 1.19 0.67
CA ARG A 216 -21.12 0.08 -0.08
C ARG A 216 -19.87 0.57 -0.85
N PRO A 217 -18.66 0.07 -0.57
CA PRO A 217 -17.44 0.48 -1.30
C PRO A 217 -17.55 0.33 -2.83
N GLY A 218 -18.18 -0.73 -3.29
CA GLY A 218 -18.40 -1.03 -4.71
C GLY A 218 -19.15 0.06 -5.49
N ASN A 219 -19.97 0.88 -4.84
CA ASN A 219 -20.68 2.01 -5.50
C ASN A 219 -19.71 3.07 -6.04
N LEU A 220 -18.43 3.03 -5.65
CA LEU A 220 -17.37 3.81 -6.29
C LEU A 220 -17.28 3.56 -7.81
N VAL A 221 -17.66 2.36 -8.30
CA VAL A 221 -17.78 2.08 -9.73
C VAL A 221 -18.71 3.08 -10.41
N ASP A 222 -19.93 3.25 -9.87
CA ASP A 222 -20.94 4.13 -10.44
C ASP A 222 -20.52 5.60 -10.35
N TYR A 223 -19.96 5.97 -9.19
CA TYR A 223 -19.45 7.33 -8.96
C TYR A 223 -18.38 7.71 -9.99
N LEU A 224 -17.39 6.84 -10.25
CA LEU A 224 -16.33 7.13 -11.21
C LEU A 224 -16.82 7.04 -12.65
N LYS A 225 -17.65 6.05 -13.00
CA LYS A 225 -18.25 5.95 -14.35
C LYS A 225 -19.06 7.18 -14.73
N SER A 226 -19.80 7.78 -13.80
CA SER A 226 -20.54 9.03 -14.04
C SER A 226 -19.65 10.24 -14.36
N ARG A 227 -18.33 10.11 -14.16
CA ARG A 227 -17.30 11.13 -14.43
C ARG A 227 -16.34 10.73 -15.55
N ALA A 228 -16.60 9.60 -16.23
CA ALA A 228 -15.82 9.20 -17.38
C ALA A 228 -15.94 10.25 -18.49
N ASP A 229 -14.86 10.46 -19.25
CA ASP A 229 -14.94 11.27 -20.45
C ASP A 229 -15.66 10.54 -21.61
N GLU A 230 -15.86 11.24 -22.72
CA GLU A 230 -16.51 10.69 -23.92
C GLU A 230 -15.79 9.45 -24.49
N SER A 231 -14.52 9.24 -24.15
CA SER A 231 -13.71 8.08 -24.55
C SER A 231 -13.68 6.96 -23.49
N ASN A 232 -14.61 6.98 -22.52
CA ASN A 232 -14.70 6.03 -21.42
C ASN A 232 -13.40 5.97 -20.56
N ARG A 233 -12.71 7.11 -20.42
CA ARG A 233 -11.51 7.22 -19.59
C ARG A 233 -11.85 7.82 -18.24
N LEU A 234 -11.32 7.21 -17.19
CA LEU A 234 -11.40 7.69 -15.81
C LEU A 234 -10.16 8.49 -15.45
N ASP A 235 -10.29 9.42 -14.51
CA ASP A 235 -9.16 10.20 -14.00
C ASP A 235 -8.63 9.58 -12.70
N PHE A 236 -7.35 9.24 -12.68
CA PHE A 236 -6.70 8.67 -11.49
C PHE A 236 -6.66 9.67 -10.34
N GLU A 237 -6.60 10.97 -10.62
CA GLU A 237 -6.64 12.00 -9.57
C GLU A 237 -8.02 12.06 -8.89
N VAL A 238 -9.11 11.83 -9.63
CA VAL A 238 -10.45 11.75 -9.04
C VAL A 238 -10.59 10.51 -8.15
N LEU A 239 -10.03 9.36 -8.57
CA LEU A 239 -9.94 8.17 -7.71
C LEU A 239 -9.15 8.50 -6.43
N TRP A 240 -7.98 9.12 -6.56
CA TRP A 240 -7.14 9.52 -5.45
C TRP A 240 -7.87 10.43 -4.45
N GLU A 241 -8.45 11.54 -4.92
CA GLU A 241 -9.17 12.49 -4.08
C GLU A 241 -10.35 11.83 -3.37
N THR A 242 -11.07 10.94 -4.08
CA THR A 242 -12.18 10.18 -3.50
C THR A 242 -11.68 9.23 -2.41
N LEU A 243 -10.59 8.50 -2.64
CA LEU A 243 -10.00 7.61 -1.65
C LEU A 243 -9.45 8.37 -0.43
N GLN A 244 -8.83 9.55 -0.64
CA GLN A 244 -8.42 10.41 0.47
C GLN A 244 -9.63 10.88 1.28
N SER A 245 -10.74 11.25 0.65
CA SER A 245 -11.95 11.70 1.37
C SER A 245 -12.54 10.62 2.29
N VAL A 246 -12.47 9.35 1.88
CA VAL A 246 -13.01 8.23 2.67
C VAL A 246 -12.00 7.68 3.68
N LEU A 247 -10.70 7.67 3.37
CA LEU A 247 -9.67 7.09 4.24
C LEU A 247 -9.03 8.08 5.22
N LEU A 248 -8.99 9.38 4.92
CA LEU A 248 -8.41 10.34 5.87
C LEU A 248 -9.09 10.31 7.26
N PRO A 249 -10.43 10.20 7.36
CA PRO A 249 -11.13 10.12 8.65
C PRO A 249 -10.97 8.80 9.40
N ILE A 250 -10.44 7.73 8.77
CA ILE A 250 -10.35 6.42 9.42
C ILE A 250 -9.17 6.31 10.38
N TRP A 251 -8.20 7.20 10.23
CA TRP A 251 -6.96 7.17 11.01
C TRP A 251 -7.19 7.65 12.45
N PRO A 252 -6.45 7.10 13.43
CA PRO A 252 -6.50 7.58 14.80
C PRO A 252 -6.17 9.07 14.91
N SER A 253 -6.81 9.77 15.85
CA SER A 253 -6.56 11.19 16.10
C SER A 253 -5.13 11.50 16.56
N SER A 254 -4.37 10.48 16.98
CA SER A 254 -2.94 10.59 17.32
C SER A 254 -2.03 10.79 16.10
N ARG A 255 -2.53 10.61 14.87
CA ARG A 255 -1.76 10.92 13.65
C ARG A 255 -1.51 12.41 13.52
N THR A 256 -0.52 12.78 12.71
CA THR A 256 -0.14 14.16 12.43
C THR A 256 -1.37 15.00 12.07
N GLN A 257 -1.45 16.19 12.68
CA GLN A 257 -2.48 17.18 12.36
C GLN A 257 -1.82 18.53 12.09
N ILE A 258 -2.37 19.28 11.13
CA ILE A 258 -1.98 20.66 10.82
C ILE A 258 -3.20 21.54 11.02
N ASP A 259 -3.09 22.55 11.90
CA ASP A 259 -4.22 23.42 12.28
C ASP A 259 -5.48 22.64 12.67
N GLY A 260 -5.32 21.54 13.41
CA GLY A 260 -6.42 20.65 13.82
C GLY A 260 -7.03 19.78 12.72
N HIS A 261 -6.45 19.78 11.50
CA HIS A 261 -6.88 18.90 10.41
C HIS A 261 -5.96 17.67 10.36
N PRO A 262 -6.51 16.44 10.43
CA PRO A 262 -5.71 15.23 10.25
C PRO A 262 -5.15 15.17 8.83
N VAL A 263 -3.88 14.78 8.70
CA VAL A 263 -3.19 14.68 7.40
C VAL A 263 -2.76 13.26 7.06
N GLY A 264 -3.30 12.25 7.75
CA GLY A 264 -3.14 10.84 7.42
C GLY A 264 -1.70 10.34 7.58
N ASP A 265 -1.22 9.60 6.58
CA ASP A 265 0.15 9.09 6.53
C ASP A 265 1.08 10.16 5.95
N ALA A 266 1.30 11.20 6.76
CA ALA A 266 2.22 12.30 6.49
C ALA A 266 2.88 12.73 7.81
N TRP A 267 4.20 12.88 7.80
CA TRP A 267 4.99 12.97 9.04
C TRP A 267 5.98 14.14 9.00
N PRO A 268 6.23 14.78 10.15
CA PRO A 268 7.40 15.65 10.31
C PRO A 268 8.69 14.91 9.93
N LEU A 269 9.57 15.58 9.21
CA LEU A 269 10.89 15.11 8.84
C LEU A 269 11.93 16.20 9.11
N LYS A 270 12.93 15.88 9.93
CA LYS A 270 13.96 16.84 10.35
C LYS A 270 14.74 17.43 9.19
N ALA A 271 15.08 16.63 8.17
CA ALA A 271 15.80 17.11 6.99
C ALA A 271 15.03 18.22 6.26
N LEU A 272 13.70 18.07 6.13
CA LEU A 272 12.83 19.09 5.55
C LEU A 272 12.71 20.32 6.44
N ALA A 273 12.59 20.13 7.76
CA ALA A 273 12.54 21.22 8.72
C ALA A 273 13.81 22.09 8.69
N ASP A 274 14.98 21.45 8.74
CA ASP A 274 16.28 22.11 8.74
C ASP A 274 16.52 22.87 7.42
N ASP A 275 16.17 22.27 6.28
CA ASP A 275 16.26 22.94 4.97
C ASP A 275 15.28 24.11 4.85
N ALA A 276 14.03 23.95 5.28
CA ALA A 276 13.03 25.02 5.29
C ALA A 276 13.49 26.21 6.15
N GLN A 277 14.08 25.94 7.32
CA GLN A 277 14.65 26.95 8.19
C GLN A 277 15.82 27.68 7.51
N LYS A 278 16.77 26.95 6.91
CA LYS A 278 17.91 27.54 6.18
C LYS A 278 17.47 28.42 5.02
N ALA A 279 16.42 28.00 4.29
CA ALA A 279 15.87 28.73 3.16
C ALA A 279 14.89 29.86 3.55
N GLY A 280 14.61 30.05 4.84
CA GLY A 280 13.67 31.07 5.32
C GLY A 280 12.22 30.84 4.88
N ARG A 281 11.82 29.59 4.58
CA ARG A 281 10.47 29.28 4.11
C ARG A 281 9.46 29.33 5.26
N GLN A 282 8.48 30.21 5.15
CA GLN A 282 7.37 30.33 6.10
C GLN A 282 6.17 29.52 5.60
N SER A 283 6.22 28.20 5.78
CA SER A 283 5.11 27.29 5.48
C SER A 283 4.91 26.32 6.63
N LYS A 284 3.66 26.15 7.06
CA LYS A 284 3.28 25.25 8.16
C LYS A 284 3.41 23.77 7.77
N CYS A 285 3.42 23.47 6.48
CA CYS A 285 3.60 22.12 5.96
C CYS A 285 5.04 21.84 5.46
N SER A 286 5.94 22.82 5.53
CA SER A 286 7.28 22.71 4.90
C SER A 286 8.14 21.57 5.42
N HIS A 287 7.92 21.15 6.67
CA HIS A 287 8.62 20.07 7.34
C HIS A 287 7.90 18.71 7.23
N ILE A 288 6.77 18.63 6.52
CA ILE A 288 5.97 17.42 6.39
C ILE A 288 6.34 16.66 5.12
N GLN A 289 6.65 15.37 5.28
CA GLN A 289 6.74 14.41 4.20
C GLN A 289 5.44 13.58 4.14
N PRO A 290 4.61 13.74 3.10
CA PRO A 290 3.45 12.87 2.89
C PRO A 290 3.82 11.57 2.17
N PHE A 291 3.07 10.52 2.46
CA PHE A 291 3.19 9.20 1.81
C PHE A 291 1.84 8.66 1.36
N HIS A 292 0.82 8.70 2.24
CA HIS A 292 -0.53 8.18 1.96
C HIS A 292 -0.48 6.76 1.34
N LYS A 293 0.45 5.93 1.81
CA LYS A 293 0.85 4.69 1.12
C LYS A 293 -0.31 3.72 0.98
N LEU A 294 -1.15 3.58 2.02
CA LEU A 294 -2.31 2.71 1.99
C LEU A 294 -3.33 3.17 0.94
N THR A 295 -3.63 4.47 0.89
CA THR A 295 -4.51 5.07 -0.12
C THR A 295 -4.00 4.76 -1.52
N GLN A 296 -2.69 4.92 -1.75
CA GLN A 296 -2.10 4.66 -3.06
C GLN A 296 -2.11 3.18 -3.45
N TRP A 297 -1.82 2.30 -2.50
CA TRP A 297 -1.86 0.86 -2.74
C TRP A 297 -3.29 0.36 -2.99
N LEU A 298 -4.28 0.92 -2.28
CA LEU A 298 -5.69 0.70 -2.60
C LEU A 298 -6.00 1.21 -4.00
N ALA A 299 -5.59 2.43 -4.37
CA ALA A 299 -5.81 2.98 -5.70
C ALA A 299 -5.29 2.04 -6.80
N TYR A 300 -4.03 1.59 -6.72
CA TYR A 300 -3.47 0.60 -7.65
C TYR A 300 -4.26 -0.72 -7.66
N SER A 301 -4.77 -1.16 -6.52
CA SER A 301 -5.58 -2.37 -6.44
C SER A 301 -6.93 -2.22 -7.14
N LEU A 302 -7.56 -1.05 -7.00
CA LEU A 302 -8.88 -0.79 -7.55
C LEU A 302 -8.85 -0.52 -9.06
N THR A 303 -7.77 0.01 -9.63
CA THR A 303 -7.69 0.22 -11.09
C THR A 303 -7.85 -1.08 -11.87
N VAL A 304 -7.43 -2.22 -11.31
CA VAL A 304 -7.41 -3.52 -11.99
C VAL A 304 -8.82 -4.05 -12.32
N PRO A 305 -9.81 -4.11 -11.39
CA PRO A 305 -11.19 -4.43 -11.74
C PRO A 305 -11.79 -3.55 -12.83
N PHE A 306 -11.53 -2.24 -12.77
CA PHE A 306 -11.99 -1.28 -13.78
C PHE A 306 -11.43 -1.62 -15.17
N GLU A 307 -10.12 -1.82 -15.29
CA GLU A 307 -9.48 -2.17 -16.57
C GLU A 307 -9.95 -3.53 -17.09
N ARG A 308 -9.91 -4.57 -16.23
CA ARG A 308 -10.15 -5.96 -16.64
C ARG A 308 -11.61 -6.29 -16.91
N LEU A 309 -12.55 -5.72 -16.15
CA LEU A 309 -13.96 -6.05 -16.27
C LEU A 309 -14.75 -5.02 -17.06
N LEU A 310 -14.36 -3.74 -16.98
CA LEU A 310 -15.12 -2.64 -17.56
C LEU A 310 -14.44 -2.02 -18.79
N GLY A 311 -13.20 -2.44 -19.10
CA GLY A 311 -12.47 -1.98 -20.28
C GLY A 311 -12.17 -0.48 -20.27
N VAL A 312 -12.14 0.15 -19.08
CA VAL A 312 -11.80 1.57 -18.96
C VAL A 312 -10.28 1.75 -19.02
N THR A 313 -9.85 2.94 -19.40
CA THR A 313 -8.44 3.36 -19.28
C THR A 313 -8.33 4.57 -18.35
N TRP A 314 -7.14 4.80 -17.82
CA TRP A 314 -6.90 5.84 -16.81
C TRP A 314 -6.08 6.99 -17.38
N LYS A 315 -6.53 8.22 -17.14
CA LYS A 315 -5.73 9.45 -17.28
C LYS A 315 -4.91 9.66 -16.01
N ASN A 316 -3.75 10.30 -16.16
CA ASN A 316 -2.91 10.75 -15.06
C ASN A 316 -2.45 9.62 -14.12
N ILE A 317 -2.50 8.36 -14.54
CA ILE A 317 -2.08 7.22 -13.71
C ILE A 317 -0.58 7.25 -13.42
N GLU A 318 0.20 7.89 -14.29
CA GLU A 318 1.62 8.16 -14.11
C GLU A 318 1.93 9.10 -12.93
N THR A 319 0.93 9.80 -12.40
CA THR A 319 1.08 10.60 -11.18
C THR A 319 1.22 9.72 -9.93
N ALA A 320 0.80 8.44 -9.98
CA ALA A 320 0.98 7.49 -8.89
C ALA A 320 2.47 7.26 -8.62
N THR A 321 2.85 7.13 -7.34
CA THR A 321 4.25 7.08 -6.91
C THR A 321 4.74 5.65 -6.61
N GLY A 322 6.00 5.52 -6.20
CA GLY A 322 6.48 4.28 -5.57
C GLY A 322 5.81 4.05 -4.22
N LEU A 323 5.78 2.79 -3.74
CA LEU A 323 5.24 2.49 -2.41
C LEU A 323 6.39 2.36 -1.40
N PRO A 324 6.48 3.24 -0.39
CA PRO A 324 7.57 3.23 0.58
C PRO A 324 7.31 2.24 1.71
N GLU A 325 7.11 0.98 1.34
CA GLU A 325 7.06 -0.13 2.28
C GLU A 325 8.43 -0.81 2.40
N TYR A 326 8.60 -1.61 3.46
CA TYR A 326 9.89 -2.10 3.90
C TYR A 326 10.58 -3.10 2.96
N ARG A 327 9.87 -3.72 1.99
CA ARG A 327 10.48 -4.55 0.95
C ARG A 327 11.16 -3.69 -0.11
N ASN A 328 10.44 -2.71 -0.66
CA ASN A 328 10.97 -1.74 -1.60
C ASN A 328 12.11 -0.92 -0.97
N GLY A 329 11.95 -0.45 0.27
CA GLY A 329 13.02 0.25 0.97
C GLY A 329 14.19 -0.66 1.32
N GLY A 330 13.89 -1.92 1.69
CA GLY A 330 14.87 -2.92 2.10
C GLY A 330 15.82 -3.30 0.98
N LEU A 331 15.33 -3.35 -0.27
CA LEU A 331 16.14 -3.53 -1.46
C LEU A 331 17.34 -2.57 -1.51
N PHE A 332 17.10 -1.28 -1.31
CA PHE A 332 18.14 -0.26 -1.41
C PHE A 332 19.15 -0.35 -0.26
N VAL A 333 18.73 -0.84 0.91
CA VAL A 333 19.65 -1.05 2.05
C VAL A 333 20.46 -2.33 1.88
N ASP A 334 19.82 -3.44 1.48
CA ASP A 334 20.50 -4.73 1.30
C ASP A 334 21.50 -4.72 0.13
N LEU A 335 21.27 -3.90 -0.89
CA LEU A 335 22.22 -3.68 -2.00
C LEU A 335 23.22 -2.55 -1.73
N GLY A 336 23.17 -1.93 -0.56
CA GLY A 336 24.11 -0.89 -0.13
C GLY A 336 23.94 0.48 -0.80
N VAL A 337 22.84 0.70 -1.55
CA VAL A 337 22.48 2.03 -2.09
C VAL A 337 22.23 3.02 -0.95
N LEU A 338 21.68 2.53 0.15
CA LEU A 338 21.50 3.28 1.39
C LEU A 338 22.18 2.57 2.55
N THR A 339 22.90 3.31 3.38
CA THR A 339 23.39 2.80 4.68
C THR A 339 23.01 3.75 5.80
N LEU A 340 22.71 3.22 6.98
CA LEU A 340 22.52 4.06 8.16
C LEU A 340 23.82 4.75 8.54
N LYS A 341 23.74 6.03 8.87
CA LYS A 341 24.81 6.75 9.58
C LYS A 341 25.07 6.09 10.93
N GLN A 342 26.32 6.13 11.36
CA GLN A 342 26.81 5.37 12.53
C GLN A 342 25.96 5.59 13.79
N GLU A 343 25.55 6.83 14.06
CA GLU A 343 24.72 7.15 15.24
C GLU A 343 23.33 6.52 15.16
N SER A 344 22.68 6.59 13.99
CA SER A 344 21.37 5.96 13.76
C SER A 344 21.48 4.45 13.87
N LEU A 345 22.52 3.84 13.30
CA LEU A 345 22.79 2.40 13.42
C LEU A 345 22.92 1.97 14.88
N GLN A 346 23.72 2.68 15.68
CA GLN A 346 23.90 2.38 17.10
C GLN A 346 22.60 2.50 17.89
N ARG A 347 21.81 3.55 17.66
CA ARG A 347 20.49 3.70 18.29
C ARG A 347 19.56 2.56 17.90
N GLY A 348 19.48 2.23 16.62
CA GLY A 348 18.61 1.17 16.12
C GLY A 348 18.96 -0.21 16.69
N LEU A 349 20.26 -0.52 16.79
CA LEU A 349 20.72 -1.79 17.40
C LEU A 349 20.41 -1.84 18.89
N ALA A 350 20.57 -0.71 19.61
CA ALA A 350 20.20 -0.63 21.01
C ALA A 350 18.69 -0.83 21.22
N ASN A 351 17.85 -0.27 20.35
CA ASN A 351 16.40 -0.44 20.41
C ASN A 351 15.96 -1.90 20.21
N SER A 352 16.61 -2.62 19.29
CA SER A 352 16.20 -3.98 18.95
C SER A 352 16.78 -5.04 19.90
N GLY A 353 17.94 -4.78 20.51
CA GLY A 353 18.71 -5.79 21.24
C GLY A 353 19.18 -6.95 20.37
N SER A 354 19.24 -6.77 19.04
CA SER A 354 19.56 -7.79 18.05
C SER A 354 20.60 -7.31 17.03
N ALA A 355 20.94 -8.15 16.06
CA ALA A 355 21.86 -7.80 14.98
C ALA A 355 21.27 -6.83 13.93
N LEU A 356 19.97 -6.53 13.99
CA LEU A 356 19.31 -5.61 13.05
C LEU A 356 18.84 -4.35 13.76
N PRO A 357 18.98 -3.16 13.17
CA PRO A 357 18.45 -1.94 13.76
C PRO A 357 16.92 -1.94 13.74
N ALA A 358 16.31 -1.41 14.81
CA ALA A 358 14.86 -1.21 14.90
C ALA A 358 14.49 0.22 15.27
N PHE A 359 13.42 0.72 14.67
CA PHE A 359 12.89 2.06 14.95
C PHE A 359 11.36 2.04 14.96
N GLU A 360 10.76 2.96 15.71
CA GLU A 360 9.32 3.21 15.67
C GLU A 360 8.88 3.64 14.27
N ALA A 361 7.70 3.19 13.84
CA ALA A 361 7.17 3.45 12.50
C ALA A 361 7.06 4.94 12.10
N THR A 362 7.04 5.82 13.10
CA THR A 362 6.94 7.29 12.93
C THR A 362 8.23 8.01 13.31
N SER A 363 9.34 7.29 13.53
CA SER A 363 10.63 7.92 13.85
C SER A 363 11.21 8.64 12.62
N ASP A 364 12.08 9.61 12.86
CA ASP A 364 12.72 10.37 11.79
C ASP A 364 13.54 9.46 10.86
N GLU A 365 14.17 8.40 11.38
CA GLU A 365 14.84 7.36 10.56
C GLU A 365 13.88 6.69 9.58
N ILE A 366 12.70 6.26 10.03
CA ILE A 366 11.73 5.58 9.17
C ILE A 366 11.11 6.57 8.17
N VAL A 367 10.81 7.79 8.57
CA VAL A 367 10.27 8.83 7.66
C VAL A 367 11.30 9.19 6.59
N GLU A 368 12.57 9.40 6.96
CA GLU A 368 13.66 9.68 6.00
C GLU A 368 13.85 8.50 5.03
N TRP A 369 13.88 7.27 5.54
CA TRP A 369 14.01 6.07 4.71
C TRP A 369 12.86 5.91 3.72
N ARG A 370 11.62 6.13 4.16
CA ARG A 370 10.42 6.08 3.32
C ARG A 370 10.47 7.16 2.23
N ALA A 371 10.92 8.38 2.55
CA ALA A 371 11.09 9.46 1.57
C ALA A 371 12.10 9.09 0.48
N LEU A 372 13.28 8.60 0.89
CA LEU A 372 14.31 8.11 -0.03
C LEU A 372 13.80 6.97 -0.89
N THR A 373 13.03 6.04 -0.31
CA THR A 373 12.44 4.92 -1.04
C THR A 373 11.53 5.38 -2.18
N VAL A 374 10.64 6.35 -1.95
CA VAL A 374 9.78 6.89 -3.02
C VAL A 374 10.61 7.44 -4.18
N ALA A 375 11.61 8.28 -3.89
CA ALA A 375 12.45 8.91 -4.92
C ALA A 375 13.34 7.89 -5.65
N LEU A 376 13.92 6.94 -4.92
CA LEU A 376 14.76 5.89 -5.50
C LEU A 376 13.96 4.92 -6.38
N LEU A 377 12.69 4.67 -6.08
CA LEU A 377 11.81 3.88 -6.95
C LEU A 377 11.53 4.60 -8.29
N ASP A 378 11.32 5.92 -8.27
CA ASP A 378 11.21 6.72 -9.49
C ASP A 378 12.53 6.70 -10.28
N LYS A 379 13.67 6.88 -9.60
CA LYS A 379 15.01 6.80 -10.21
C LYS A 379 15.27 5.42 -10.82
N LEU A 380 14.87 4.35 -10.13
CA LEU A 380 15.00 2.96 -10.57
C LEU A 380 14.14 2.70 -11.80
N HIS A 381 12.87 3.12 -11.78
CA HIS A 381 11.96 3.00 -12.91
C HIS A 381 12.49 3.70 -14.15
N LEU A 382 13.05 4.90 -13.99
CA LEU A 382 13.68 5.63 -15.08
C LEU A 382 14.95 4.91 -15.59
N ALA A 383 15.83 4.45 -14.69
CA ALA A 383 17.07 3.78 -15.05
C ALA A 383 16.84 2.45 -15.79
N LEU A 384 15.79 1.71 -15.45
CA LEU A 384 15.40 0.49 -16.18
C LEU A 384 15.10 0.75 -17.67
N ARG A 385 14.73 1.99 -18.05
CA ARG A 385 14.54 2.37 -19.46
C ARG A 385 15.85 2.38 -20.25
N GLY A 386 16.99 2.51 -19.58
CA GLY A 386 18.33 2.39 -20.18
C GLY A 386 18.80 0.95 -20.37
N THR A 387 18.04 -0.03 -19.86
CA THR A 387 18.33 -1.47 -20.02
C THR A 387 17.55 -2.07 -21.20
N GLU A 388 17.69 -3.37 -21.43
CA GLU A 388 16.89 -4.09 -22.44
C GLU A 388 15.38 -4.02 -22.18
N LEU A 389 14.95 -3.82 -20.93
CA LEU A 389 13.55 -3.68 -20.53
C LEU A 389 12.91 -2.36 -20.98
N GLY A 390 13.71 -1.37 -21.43
CA GLY A 390 13.19 -0.08 -21.86
C GLY A 390 12.21 -0.16 -23.03
N LYS A 391 12.32 -1.21 -23.86
CA LYS A 391 11.41 -1.45 -24.99
C LYS A 391 10.01 -1.88 -24.55
N GLU A 392 9.91 -2.52 -23.37
CA GLU A 392 8.66 -3.04 -22.83
C GLU A 392 7.78 -1.96 -22.20
N LYS A 393 8.35 -0.77 -21.94
CA LYS A 393 7.66 0.39 -21.36
C LYS A 393 6.86 0.04 -20.09
N LEU A 394 7.44 -0.79 -19.22
CA LEU A 394 6.82 -1.19 -17.96
C LEU A 394 6.39 0.05 -17.15
N SER A 395 5.19 0.03 -16.60
CA SER A 395 4.73 1.07 -15.68
C SER A 395 5.45 0.96 -14.33
N LEU A 396 5.41 2.03 -13.53
CA LEU A 396 5.98 1.99 -12.18
C LEU A 396 5.34 0.87 -11.35
N ALA A 397 4.01 0.72 -11.40
CA ALA A 397 3.30 -0.35 -10.70
C ALA A 397 3.75 -1.76 -11.14
N GLN A 398 4.06 -1.97 -12.42
CA GLN A 398 4.61 -3.25 -12.90
C GLN A 398 6.03 -3.49 -12.39
N VAL A 399 6.87 -2.44 -12.34
CA VAL A 399 8.22 -2.51 -11.76
C VAL A 399 8.18 -2.80 -10.26
N LEU A 400 7.21 -2.24 -9.53
CA LEU A 400 7.01 -2.58 -8.12
C LEU A 400 6.72 -4.08 -7.95
N GLU A 401 5.76 -4.62 -8.70
CA GLU A 401 5.31 -6.01 -8.58
C GLU A 401 6.39 -7.03 -8.97
N SER A 402 6.91 -6.89 -10.20
CA SER A 402 7.84 -7.85 -10.79
C SER A 402 9.29 -7.60 -10.43
N GLY A 403 9.60 -6.41 -9.91
CA GLY A 403 10.94 -5.94 -9.67
C GLY A 403 11.20 -5.65 -8.20
N SER A 404 11.03 -4.39 -7.78
CA SER A 404 11.58 -3.91 -6.50
C SER A 404 11.00 -4.61 -5.27
N TRP A 405 9.70 -4.88 -5.23
CA TRP A 405 9.06 -5.54 -4.09
C TRP A 405 9.53 -7.00 -3.98
N LYS A 406 9.59 -7.70 -5.12
CA LYS A 406 10.08 -9.07 -5.19
C LYS A 406 11.57 -9.16 -4.86
N ALA A 407 12.38 -8.25 -5.39
CA ALA A 407 13.80 -8.15 -5.10
C ALA A 407 14.08 -7.97 -3.60
N GLY A 408 13.36 -7.05 -2.95
CA GLY A 408 13.45 -6.85 -1.51
C GLY A 408 13.02 -8.07 -0.68
N ARG A 409 12.11 -8.90 -1.19
CA ARG A 409 11.75 -10.17 -0.55
C ARG A 409 12.81 -11.26 -0.73
N GLU A 410 13.39 -11.38 -1.92
CA GLU A 410 14.44 -12.35 -2.22
C GLU A 410 15.69 -12.05 -1.40
N LEU A 411 16.17 -10.80 -1.41
CA LEU A 411 17.30 -10.35 -0.60
C LEU A 411 17.07 -10.55 0.90
N ALA A 412 15.86 -10.24 1.39
CA ALA A 412 15.51 -10.51 2.78
C ALA A 412 15.57 -12.01 3.13
N ALA A 413 15.18 -12.89 2.22
CA ALA A 413 15.24 -14.34 2.43
C ALA A 413 16.68 -14.89 2.32
N GLU A 414 17.51 -14.32 1.46
CA GLU A 414 18.92 -14.68 1.31
C GLU A 414 19.75 -14.21 2.51
N ASN A 415 19.61 -12.95 2.90
CA ASN A 415 20.40 -12.34 3.97
C ASN A 415 19.91 -12.74 5.37
N ARG A 416 18.61 -13.03 5.51
CA ARG A 416 17.95 -13.31 6.81
C ARG A 416 17.01 -14.51 6.67
N PRO A 417 17.52 -15.74 6.41
CA PRO A 417 16.69 -16.90 6.04
C PRO A 417 15.68 -17.31 7.10
N GLU A 418 15.99 -17.10 8.38
CA GLU A 418 15.13 -17.46 9.51
C GLU A 418 13.88 -16.58 9.59
N THR A 419 14.05 -15.26 9.50
CA THR A 419 12.97 -14.28 9.73
C THR A 419 12.37 -13.75 8.44
N LYS A 420 13.17 -13.72 7.36
CA LYS A 420 12.89 -13.05 6.08
C LYS A 420 12.48 -11.58 6.31
N SER A 421 13.02 -10.96 7.34
CA SER A 421 12.72 -9.58 7.73
C SER A 421 13.43 -8.57 6.83
N SER A 422 12.96 -7.34 6.85
CA SER A 422 13.70 -6.21 6.28
C SER A 422 15.06 -6.02 6.99
N PRO A 423 16.06 -5.40 6.33
CA PRO A 423 17.32 -4.97 6.96
C PRO A 423 17.13 -3.98 8.12
N ILE A 424 16.03 -3.23 8.12
CA ILE A 424 15.63 -2.33 9.21
C ILE A 424 14.27 -2.80 9.72
N LEU A 425 14.18 -3.08 11.02
CA LEU A 425 12.95 -3.51 11.67
C LEU A 425 12.09 -2.30 12.01
N ILE A 426 10.79 -2.41 11.74
CA ILE A 426 9.82 -1.39 12.09
C ILE A 426 9.07 -1.87 13.33
N LEU A 427 9.20 -1.14 14.42
CA LEU A 427 8.38 -1.30 15.61
C LEU A 427 7.04 -0.61 15.33
N GLY A 428 5.96 -1.39 15.39
CA GLY A 428 4.64 -0.88 15.02
C GLY A 428 3.53 -1.67 15.68
N ASP A 429 2.38 -1.01 15.85
CA ASP A 429 1.15 -1.54 16.42
C ASP A 429 0.24 -2.23 15.39
N GLY A 430 0.69 -2.33 14.14
CA GLY A 430 -0.10 -2.83 13.02
C GLY A 430 -1.06 -1.79 12.45
N THR A 431 -0.84 -0.49 12.61
CA THR A 431 -1.64 0.56 11.94
C THR A 431 -0.89 1.35 10.88
N LEU A 432 0.43 1.19 10.77
CA LEU A 432 1.27 1.82 9.75
C LEU A 432 1.69 0.77 8.71
N PHE A 433 1.45 1.07 7.43
CA PHE A 433 1.43 0.12 6.31
C PHE A 433 2.64 0.22 5.39
#